data_AF-A0A6B3FHU7-F1
#
_entry.id   AF-A0A6B3FHU7-F1
#
_cell.length_a   1.000
_cell.length_b   1.000
_cell.length_c   1.000
_cell.angle_alpha   90.00
_cell.angle_beta   90.00
_cell.angle_gamma   90.00
#
_symmetry.space_group_name_H-M   'P 1'
#
loop_
_entity.id
_entity.type
_entity.pdbx_description
1 polymer ?
#
loop_
_entity_poly.entity_id
_entity_poly.type
_entity_poly.pdbx_seq_one_letter_code
_entity_poly.pdbx_strand_id
1 'polypeptide(L)'
;SGRGGTVPVQITADDHRLLVELARGSEASTFMALHAALAGLMSRLGAGEDIAVGTPVAGRTDEALGELVGFFVNTLVLRADVSGAPSFRTLV
;
A
#
# COMPACT_ATOMS: atom_id res chain seq x y z
N SER A 1 -1.90 6.69 -25.77
CA SER A 1 -2.39 8.05 -25.50
C SER A 1 -2.53 8.22 -23.98
N GLY A 2 -1.43 8.50 -23.28
CA GLY A 2 -1.42 8.52 -21.80
C GLY A 2 -2.15 9.72 -21.21
N ARG A 3 -3.48 9.68 -21.16
CA ARG A 3 -4.27 10.67 -20.44
C ARG A 3 -4.36 10.26 -18.97
N GLY A 4 -3.78 11.06 -18.10
CA GLY A 4 -3.89 10.92 -16.64
C GLY A 4 -4.79 12.00 -16.04
N GLY A 5 -5.26 11.75 -14.82
CA GLY A 5 -5.97 12.71 -13.98
C GLY A 5 -5.60 12.48 -12.51
N THR A 6 -5.94 13.43 -11.66
CA THR A 6 -5.66 13.35 -10.22
C THR A 6 -6.90 13.74 -9.44
N VAL A 7 -7.26 12.92 -8.46
CA VAL A 7 -8.30 13.22 -7.47
C VAL A 7 -7.62 13.20 -6.11
N PRO A 8 -7.49 14.34 -5.42
CA PRO A 8 -6.90 14.36 -4.09
C PRO A 8 -7.82 13.64 -3.10
N VAL A 9 -7.23 12.78 -2.28
CA VAL A 9 -7.90 12.13 -1.15
C VAL A 9 -7.23 12.63 0.13
N GLN A 10 -8.02 12.91 1.16
CA GLN A 10 -7.51 13.32 2.47
C GLN A 10 -7.95 12.30 3.50
N ILE A 11 -7.02 11.87 4.35
CA ILE A 11 -7.28 11.05 5.53
C ILE A 11 -7.21 11.99 6.71
N THR A 12 -8.27 12.04 7.52
CA THR A 12 -8.30 12.92 8.69
C THR A 12 -7.26 12.47 9.72
N ALA A 13 -6.88 13.36 10.63
CA ALA A 13 -5.94 13.03 11.70
C ALA A 13 -6.49 11.89 12.60
N ASP A 14 -7.80 11.86 12.84
CA ASP A 14 -8.45 10.82 13.63
C ASP A 14 -8.44 9.47 12.90
N ASP A 15 -8.78 9.44 11.60
CA ASP A 15 -8.72 8.20 10.80
C ASP A 15 -7.30 7.67 10.70
N HIS A 16 -6.31 8.57 10.53
CA HIS A 16 -4.90 8.19 10.51
C HIS A 16 -4.46 7.59 11.86
N ARG A 17 -4.89 8.18 12.98
CA ARG A 17 -4.59 7.64 14.32
C ARG A 17 -5.18 6.24 14.50
N LEU A 18 -6.45 6.05 14.14
CA LEU A 18 -7.12 4.75 14.22
C LEU A 18 -6.44 3.70 13.34
N LEU A 19 -5.99 4.10 12.15
CA LEU A 19 -5.25 3.22 11.24
C LEU A 19 -3.87 2.81 11.81
N VAL A 20 -3.15 3.73 12.45
CA VAL A 20 -1.87 3.43 13.11
C VAL A 20 -2.08 2.48 14.30
N GLU A 21 -3.14 2.70 15.09
CA GLU A 21 -3.49 1.82 16.22
C GLU A 21 -3.87 0.41 15.72
N LEU A 22 -4.64 0.32 14.65
CA LEU A 22 -5.00 -0.95 14.01
C LEU A 22 -3.77 -1.70 13.48
N ALA A 23 -2.89 -1.01 12.76
CA ALA A 23 -1.66 -1.61 12.23
C ALA A 23 -0.79 -2.17 13.36
N ARG A 24 -0.58 -1.39 14.43
CA ARG A 24 0.16 -1.85 15.62
C ARG A 24 -0.49 -3.04 16.29
N GLY A 25 -1.82 -3.05 16.43
CA GLY A 25 -2.57 -4.16 16.99
C GLY A 25 -2.51 -5.45 16.16
N SER A 26 -2.11 -5.35 14.89
CA SER A 26 -1.89 -6.46 13.97
C SER A 26 -0.40 -6.78 13.73
N GLU A 27 0.52 -6.21 14.52
CA GLU A 27 1.98 -6.34 14.31
C GLU A 27 2.45 -5.91 12.90
N ALA A 28 1.70 -5.02 12.25
CA ALA A 28 1.92 -4.56 10.90
C ALA A 28 2.34 -3.09 10.85
N SER A 29 2.94 -2.69 9.73
CA SER A 29 3.19 -1.27 9.44
C SER A 29 1.92 -0.56 8.96
N THR A 30 1.85 0.76 9.13
CA THR A 30 0.75 1.58 8.56
C THR A 30 0.67 1.43 7.04
N PHE A 31 1.81 1.22 6.37
CA PHE A 31 1.86 0.94 4.94
C PHE A 31 1.14 -0.37 4.59
N MET A 32 1.41 -1.46 5.33
CA MET A 32 0.72 -2.74 5.14
C MET A 32 -0.80 -2.59 5.33
N ALA A 33 -1.22 -1.85 6.36
CA ALA A 33 -2.64 -1.59 6.60
C ALA A 33 -3.31 -0.77 5.47
N LEU A 34 -2.63 0.25 4.93
CA LEU A 34 -3.11 0.99 3.76
C LEU A 34 -3.16 0.13 2.50
N HIS A 35 -2.16 -0.72 2.29
CA HIS A 35 -2.12 -1.65 1.17
C HIS A 35 -3.30 -2.63 1.21
N ALA A 36 -3.57 -3.22 2.38
CA ALA A 36 -4.74 -4.08 2.61
C ALA A 36 -6.06 -3.33 2.35
N ALA A 37 -6.20 -2.08 2.83
CA ALA A 37 -7.38 -1.25 2.57
C ALA A 37 -7.58 -0.96 1.08
N LEU A 38 -6.51 -0.67 0.36
CA LEU A 38 -6.56 -0.46 -1.08
C LEU A 38 -6.93 -1.74 -1.83
N ALA A 39 -6.35 -2.89 -1.47
CA ALA A 39 -6.67 -4.18 -2.10
C ALA A 39 -8.15 -4.55 -1.87
N GLY A 40 -8.63 -4.44 -0.64
CA GLY A 40 -10.04 -4.67 -0.30
C GLY A 40 -10.98 -3.70 -1.02
N LEU A 41 -10.62 -2.42 -1.13
CA LEU A 41 -11.39 -1.43 -1.89
C LEU A 41 -11.48 -1.81 -3.37
N MET A 42 -10.35 -2.14 -4.01
CA MET A 42 -10.33 -2.51 -5.42
C MET A 42 -11.16 -3.75 -5.71
N SER A 43 -11.07 -4.77 -4.84
CA SER A 43 -11.91 -5.96 -4.95
C SER A 43 -13.40 -5.64 -4.86
N ARG A 44 -13.81 -4.79 -3.89
CA ARG A 44 -15.19 -4.31 -3.77
C ARG A 44 -15.67 -3.50 -4.98
N LEU A 45 -14.75 -2.87 -5.70
CA LEU A 45 -15.04 -2.15 -6.95
C LEU A 45 -15.02 -3.07 -8.19
N GLY A 46 -14.82 -4.39 -8.01
CA GLY A 46 -14.89 -5.38 -9.09
C GLY A 46 -13.55 -5.72 -9.74
N ALA A 47 -12.41 -5.39 -9.11
CA ALA A 47 -11.08 -5.74 -9.63
C ALA A 47 -10.71 -7.24 -9.50
N GLY A 48 -11.58 -8.06 -8.88
CA GLY A 48 -11.35 -9.48 -8.63
C GLY A 48 -10.82 -9.76 -7.22
N GLU A 49 -10.30 -10.97 -7.01
CA GLU A 49 -9.83 -11.45 -5.70
C GLU A 49 -8.30 -11.55 -5.58
N ASP A 50 -7.55 -11.50 -6.69
CA ASP A 50 -6.07 -11.47 -6.71
C ASP A 50 -5.62 -10.10 -7.18
N ILE A 51 -5.17 -9.27 -6.24
CA ILE A 51 -4.90 -7.85 -6.46
C ILE A 51 -3.40 -7.58 -6.46
N ALA A 52 -2.88 -7.09 -7.59
CA ALA A 52 -1.49 -6.69 -7.74
C ALA A 52 -1.32 -5.16 -7.71
N VAL A 53 -0.50 -4.64 -6.80
CA VAL A 53 -0.19 -3.21 -6.67
C VAL A 53 1.32 -2.99 -6.76
N GLY A 54 1.74 -2.12 -7.68
CA GLY A 54 3.12 -1.65 -7.75
C GLY A 54 3.40 -0.58 -6.69
N THR A 55 4.48 -0.73 -5.92
CA THR A 55 4.96 0.25 -4.95
C THR A 55 6.40 0.67 -5.27
N PRO A 56 6.71 1.98 -5.31
CA PRO A 56 8.09 2.42 -5.43
C PRO A 56 8.86 2.13 -4.14
N VAL A 57 10.11 1.71 -4.28
CA VAL A 57 11.08 1.60 -3.20
C VAL A 57 12.35 2.36 -3.60
N ALA A 58 13.00 3.00 -2.63
CA ALA A 58 14.12 3.92 -2.90
C ALA A 58 15.33 3.25 -3.57
N GLY A 59 15.49 1.92 -3.46
CA GLY A 59 16.59 1.16 -4.05
C GLY A 59 17.98 1.51 -3.50
N ARG A 60 18.04 2.20 -2.35
CA ARG A 60 19.26 2.62 -1.65
C ARG A 60 19.56 1.69 -0.46
N THR A 61 19.68 0.40 -0.72
CA THR A 61 19.99 -0.59 0.34
C THR A 61 21.47 -0.65 0.68
N ASP A 62 22.34 -0.08 -0.17
CA ASP A 62 23.78 0.07 0.07
C ASP A 62 24.04 1.49 0.61
N GLU A 63 24.76 1.56 1.73
CA GLU A 63 25.12 2.81 2.41
C GLU A 63 25.92 3.76 1.50
N ALA A 64 26.71 3.23 0.56
CA ALA A 64 27.45 4.01 -0.42
C ALA A 64 26.55 4.80 -1.40
N LEU A 65 25.29 4.40 -1.54
CA LEU A 65 24.29 5.05 -2.40
C LEU A 65 23.46 6.10 -1.67
N GLY A 66 23.63 6.25 -0.35
CA GLY A 66 22.83 7.15 0.49
C GLY A 66 22.91 8.62 0.08
N GLU A 67 24.12 9.10 -0.25
CA GLU A 67 24.41 10.50 -0.60
C GLU A 67 24.45 10.76 -2.12
N LEU A 68 24.28 9.72 -2.96
CA LEU A 68 24.43 9.85 -4.40
C LEU A 68 23.19 10.45 -5.06
N VAL A 69 23.40 11.43 -5.94
CA VAL A 69 22.34 12.00 -6.79
C VAL A 69 22.14 11.12 -8.02
N GLY A 70 20.96 10.52 -8.15
CA GLY A 70 20.61 9.62 -9.27
C GLY A 70 19.24 8.96 -9.09
N PHE A 71 18.74 8.29 -10.13
CA PHE A 71 17.45 7.58 -10.12
C PHE A 71 17.64 6.10 -9.74
N PHE A 72 17.32 5.76 -8.49
CA PHE A 72 17.48 4.41 -7.93
C PHE A 72 16.14 3.73 -7.59
N VAL A 73 15.02 4.35 -7.94
CA VAL A 73 13.69 3.81 -7.61
C VAL A 73 13.48 2.49 -8.33
N ASN A 74 13.17 1.45 -7.56
CA ASN A 74 12.66 0.19 -8.08
C ASN A 74 11.16 0.06 -7.76
N THR A 75 10.44 -0.73 -8.54
CA THR A 75 9.02 -1.04 -8.27
C THR A 75 8.90 -2.47 -7.77
N LEU A 76 8.36 -2.65 -6.58
CA LEU A 76 7.95 -3.97 -6.10
C LEU A 76 6.46 -4.18 -6.41
N VAL A 77 6.10 -5.39 -6.82
CA VAL A 77 4.69 -5.79 -6.99
C VAL A 77 4.25 -6.52 -5.74
N LEU A 78 3.33 -5.92 -5.01
CA LEU A 78 2.68 -6.55 -3.86
C LEU A 78 1.39 -7.19 -4.35
N ARG A 79 1.27 -8.51 -4.18
CA ARG A 79 0.06 -9.27 -4.49
C ARG A 79 -0.68 -9.61 -3.21
N ALA A 80 -1.96 -9.28 -3.17
CA ALA A 80 -2.87 -9.59 -2.08
C ALA A 80 -4.01 -10.49 -2.59
N ASP A 81 -4.25 -11.60 -1.90
CA ASP A 81 -5.39 -12.47 -2.11
C ASP A 81 -6.49 -12.08 -1.13
N VAL A 82 -7.66 -11.71 -1.65
CA VAL A 82 -8.85 -11.34 -0.87
C VAL A 82 -10.00 -12.33 -1.07
N SER A 83 -9.72 -13.50 -1.64
CA SER A 83 -10.70 -14.56 -1.83
C SER A 83 -11.29 -15.03 -0.50
N GLY A 84 -12.56 -15.46 -0.53
CA GLY A 84 -13.27 -15.91 0.67
C GLY A 84 -13.68 -14.80 1.65
N ALA A 85 -13.56 -13.53 1.24
CA ALA A 85 -13.96 -12.36 2.03
C ALA A 85 -13.32 -12.34 3.44
N PRO A 86 -11.97 -12.28 3.52
CA PRO A 86 -11.28 -12.31 4.80
C PRO A 86 -11.66 -11.09 5.65
N SER A 87 -11.57 -11.25 6.96
CA SER A 87 -11.64 -10.09 7.85
C SER A 87 -10.51 -9.12 7.53
N PHE A 88 -10.72 -7.82 7.77
CA PHE A 88 -9.66 -6.83 7.52
C PHE A 88 -8.37 -7.15 8.29
N ARG A 89 -8.49 -7.66 9.52
CA ARG A 89 -7.33 -8.06 10.34
C ARG A 89 -6.57 -9.26 9.80
N THR A 90 -7.20 -10.09 8.98
CA THR A 90 -6.55 -11.22 8.29
C THR A 90 -5.82 -10.74 7.05
N LEU A 91 -6.29 -9.64 6.44
CA LEU A 91 -5.70 -9.07 5.24
C LEU A 91 -4.49 -8.15 5.54
N VAL A 92 -4.46 -7.54 6.72
CA VAL A 92 -3.32 -6.78 7.26
C VAL A 92 -2.26 -7.73 7.79
#